data_AF-A0A3M2SV21-F1
#
_entry.id   AF-A0A3M2SV21-F1
#
_cell.length_a   1.000
_cell.length_b   1.000
_cell.length_c   1.000
_cell.angle_alpha   90.00
_cell.angle_beta   90.00
_cell.angle_gamma   90.00
#
_symmetry.space_group_name_H-M   'P 1'
#
loop_
_entity.id
_entity.type
_entity.pdbx_description
1 polymer ?
#
loop_
_entity_poly.entity_id
_entity_poly.type
_entity_poly.pdbx_seq_one_letter_code
_entity_poly.pdbx_strand_id
1 'polypeptide(L)' 'MPFQVKDKSERFKVPAFPENPNVFFGDLLGTERSNISNPIVGAWFRMEKGPEATPPMYEFDEFGVVIEGGLRSL' A
#
# COMPACT_ATOMS: atom_id res chain seq x y z
N MET A 1 6.04 -11.12 14.03
CA MET A 1 4.89 -11.29 14.96
C MET A 1 3.68 -11.68 14.12
N PRO A 2 3.02 -12.83 14.39
CA PRO A 2 2.04 -13.41 13.45
C PRO A 2 0.73 -12.63 13.33
N PHE A 3 0.44 -11.69 14.23
CA PHE A 3 -0.73 -10.81 14.14
C PHE A 3 -0.45 -9.49 14.87
N GLN A 4 -0.77 -8.35 14.23
CA GLN A 4 -0.69 -7.02 14.82
C GLN A 4 -2.07 -6.38 14.78
N VAL A 5 -2.62 -6.03 15.94
CA VAL A 5 -3.84 -5.23 16.04
C VAL A 5 -3.44 -3.77 16.16
N LYS A 6 -4.01 -2.93 15.31
CA LYS A 6 -3.80 -1.47 15.32
C LYS A 6 -5.15 -0.78 15.51
N ASP A 7 -5.15 0.36 16.19
CA ASP A 7 -6.33 1.21 16.27
C ASP A 7 -6.75 1.69 14.88
N LYS A 8 -8.06 1.85 14.66
CA LYS A 8 -8.60 2.35 13.39
C LYS A 8 -8.00 3.71 13.00
N SER A 9 -7.59 4.51 13.97
CA SER A 9 -6.97 5.82 13.74
C SER A 9 -5.58 5.73 13.10
N GLU A 10 -4.85 4.62 13.26
CA GLU A 10 -3.49 4.44 12.71
C GLU A 10 -3.46 4.57 11.19
N ARG A 11 -4.55 4.19 10.50
CA ARG A 11 -4.67 4.30 9.03
C ARG A 11 -4.61 5.73 8.51
N PHE A 12 -4.80 6.73 9.37
CA PHE A 12 -4.75 8.14 9.02
C PHE A 12 -3.40 8.79 9.28
N LYS A 13 -2.49 8.09 9.98
CA LYS A 13 -1.12 8.57 10.29
C LYS A 13 -0.11 8.30 9.16
N VAL A 14 -0.57 7.63 8.10
CA VAL A 14 0.24 7.25 6.95
C VAL A 14 0.61 8.51 6.15
N PRO A 15 1.89 8.70 5.78
CA PRO A 15 2.31 9.88 5.04
C PRO A 15 1.74 9.90 3.62
N ALA A 16 1.55 11.10 3.08
CA ALA A 16 1.26 11.28 1.66
C ALA A 16 2.48 10.89 0.82
N PHE A 17 2.24 10.32 -0.36
CA PHE A 17 3.28 10.01 -1.31
C PHE A 17 3.82 11.33 -1.90
N PRO A 18 5.14 11.56 -1.91
CA PRO A 18 5.72 12.85 -2.31
C PRO A 18 5.28 13.34 -3.70
N GLU A 19 5.08 12.42 -4.64
CA GLU A 19 4.73 12.76 -6.03
C GLU A 19 3.21 12.87 -6.26
N ASN A 20 2.39 12.31 -5.37
CA ASN A 20 0.94 12.33 -5.49
C ASN A 20 0.28 12.52 -4.10
N PRO A 21 -0.19 13.73 -3.76
CA PRO A 21 -0.76 14.02 -2.44
C PRO A 21 -2.11 13.34 -2.18
N ASN A 22 -2.73 12.73 -3.20
CA ASN A 22 -3.95 11.95 -3.04
C ASN A 22 -3.68 10.47 -2.71
N VAL A 23 -2.42 10.03 -2.72
CA VAL A 23 -2.01 8.68 -2.36
C VAL A 23 -1.28 8.73 -1.03
N PHE A 24 -1.72 7.93 -0.06
CA PHE A 24 -1.06 7.77 1.23
C PHE A 24 -0.60 6.32 1.34
N PHE A 25 0.67 6.13 1.66
CA PHE A 25 1.33 4.83 1.62
C PHE A 25 2.22 4.60 2.84
N GLY A 26 2.18 3.38 3.37
CA GLY A 26 3.09 2.94 4.42
C GLY A 26 3.27 1.43 4.47
N ASP A 27 4.50 1.00 4.72
CA ASP A 27 4.84 -0.41 4.85
C ASP A 27 4.19 -1.03 6.09
N LEU A 28 3.60 -2.22 5.92
CA LEU A 28 3.04 -3.03 7.01
C LEU A 28 3.92 -4.22 7.34
N LEU A 29 4.50 -4.84 6.32
CA LEU A 29 5.40 -5.97 6.45
C LEU A 29 6.47 -5.92 5.36
N GLY A 30 7.67 -6.38 5.69
CA GLY A 30 8.77 -6.52 4.75
C GLY A 30 9.65 -7.70 5.15
N THR A 31 10.15 -8.40 4.14
CA THR A 31 11.15 -9.44 4.36
C THR A 31 12.48 -8.78 4.71
N GLU A 32 12.93 -8.90 5.97
CA GLU A 32 14.13 -8.21 6.47
C GLU A 32 15.45 -8.82 5.95
N ARG A 33 15.43 -10.09 5.53
CA ARG A 33 16.62 -10.80 5.06
C ARG A 33 16.77 -10.66 3.55
N SER A 34 17.93 -10.19 3.11
CA SER A 34 18.25 -9.98 1.69
C SER A 34 18.49 -11.26 0.90
N ASN A 35 18.63 -12.42 1.55
CA ASN A 35 18.95 -13.70 0.91
C ASN A 35 17.74 -14.62 0.72
N ILE A 36 16.53 -14.08 0.74
CA ILE A 36 15.29 -14.84 0.50
C ILE A 36 14.92 -14.74 -0.98
N SER A 37 14.66 -15.88 -1.62
CA SER A 37 14.38 -15.95 -3.06
C SER A 37 13.06 -15.31 -3.47
N ASN A 38 12.07 -15.29 -2.57
CA ASN A 38 10.74 -14.73 -2.79
C ASN A 38 10.37 -13.81 -1.61
N PRO A 39 10.97 -12.61 -1.53
CA PRO A 39 10.64 -11.68 -0.46
C PRO A 39 9.19 -11.21 -0.64
N ILE A 40 8.43 -11.20 0.45
CA ILE A 40 7.09 -10.61 0.48
C ILE A 40 7.20 -9.25 1.16
N VAL A 41 6.55 -8.27 0.55
CA VAL A 41 6.26 -6.97 1.12
C VAL A 41 4.76 -6.77 1.14
N GLY A 42 4.28 -6.00 2.09
CA GLY A 42 2.87 -5.67 2.22
C GLY A 42 2.76 -4.26 2.74
N ALA A 43 1.85 -3.50 2.14
CA ALA A 43 1.69 -2.10 2.43
C ALA A 43 0.22 -1.74 2.62
N TRP A 44 -0.01 -0.60 3.24
CA TRP A 44 -1.30 0.02 3.36
C TRP A 44 -1.40 1.20 2.41
N PHE A 45 -2.45 1.20 1.60
CA PHE A 45 -2.80 2.33 0.75
C PHE A 45 -4.10 2.97 1.25
N ARG A 46 -4.09 4.30 1.38
CA ARG A 46 -5.30 5.11 1.38
C ARG A 46 -5.22 6.02 0.17
N MET A 47 -6.18 5.88 -0.73
CA MET A 47 -6.26 6.72 -1.93
C MET A 47 -7.50 7.58 -1.83
N GLU A 48 -7.29 8.88 -2.02
CA GLU A 48 -8.36 9.85 -2.14
C GLU A 48 -8.61 10.15 -3.62
N LYS A 49 -9.79 10.67 -3.94
CA LYS A 49 -10.11 11.03 -5.32
C LYS A 49 -9.14 12.14 -5.76
N GLY A 50 -8.32 11.82 -6.75
CA GLY A 50 -7.35 12.74 -7.35
C GLY A 50 -7.58 12.94 -8.84
N PRO A 51 -6.65 13.64 -9.52
CA PRO A 51 -6.57 13.63 -10.97
C PRO A 51 -6.35 12.20 -11.48
N GLU A 52 -6.70 11.97 -12.74
CA GLU A 52 -6.43 10.70 -13.40
C GLU A 52 -4.92 10.44 -13.43
N ALA A 53 -4.53 9.21 -13.05
CA ALA A 53 -3.14 8.79 -12.99
C ALA A 53 -3.01 7.45 -13.70
N THR A 54 -1.91 7.29 -14.44
CA THR A 54 -1.57 6.00 -15.02
C THR A 54 -1.15 5.05 -13.90
N PRO A 55 -1.71 3.83 -13.82
CA PRO A 55 -1.25 2.83 -12.88
C PRO A 55 0.25 2.55 -13.07
N PRO A 56 1.03 2.43 -11.97
CA PRO A 56 2.44 2.07 -12.07
C PRO A 56 2.60 0.66 -12.64
N MET A 57 3.68 0.45 -13.39
CA MET A 57 4.11 -0.89 -13.80
C MET A 57 5.17 -1.39 -12.83
N TYR A 58 4.96 -2.59 -12.32
CA TYR A 58 5.91 -3.27 -11.44
C TYR A 58 6.48 -4.50 -12.15
N GLU A 59 7.73 -4.85 -11.83
CA GLU A 59 8.38 -6.08 -12.30
C GLU A 59 8.01 -7.31 -11.46
N PHE A 60 7.12 -7.14 -10.47
CA PHE A 60 6.66 -8.18 -9.57
C PHE A 60 5.13 -8.26 -9.57
N ASP A 61 4.61 -9.43 -9.22
CA ASP A 61 3.19 -9.63 -9.03
C ASP A 61 2.71 -8.92 -7.75
N GLU A 62 1.59 -8.22 -7.85
CA GLU A 62 0.92 -7.58 -6.72
C GLU A 62 -0.55 -8.03 -6.67
N PHE A 63 -1.04 -8.27 -5.46
CA PHE A 63 -2.48 -8.39 -5.22
C PHE A 63 -2.88 -7.48 -4.05
N GLY A 64 -4.05 -6.89 -4.16
CA GLY A 64 -4.60 -6.00 -3.14
C GLY A 64 -5.98 -6.45 -2.70
N VAL A 65 -6.34 -6.12 -1.47
CA VAL A 65 -7.70 -6.27 -0.95
C VAL A 65 -8.27 -4.87 -0.71
N VAL A 66 -9.37 -4.54 -1.39
CA VAL A 66 -10.07 -3.28 -1.17
C VAL A 66 -10.93 -3.40 0.08
N ILE A 67 -10.65 -2.56 1.08
CA ILE A 67 -11.36 -2.58 2.37
C ILE A 67 -12.49 -1.54 2.39
N GLU A 68 -12.28 -0.36 1.81
CA GLU A 68 -13.28 0.71 1.71
C GLU A 68 -13.26 1.31 0.29
N GLY A 69 -14.44 1.58 -0.27
CA GLY A 69 -14.59 2.16 -1.61
C GLY A 69 -14.41 1.15 -2.75
N GLY A 70 -13.80 1.59 -3.85
CA GLY A 70 -13.54 0.75 -5.02
C GLY A 70 -12.34 1.27 -5.80
N LEU A 71 -11.53 0.34 -6.32
CA LEU A 71 -10.54 0.62 -7.34
C LEU A 71 -11.23 0.53 -8.72
N ARG A 72 -11.14 1.58 -9.52
CA ARG A 72 -11.53 1.52 -10.93
C ARG A 72 -10.25 1.43 -11.75
N SER A 73 -10.08 0.35 -12.51
CA SER A 73 -9.17 0.40 -13.66
C SER A 73 -9.84 1.28 -14.72
N LEU A 74 -9.03 2.07 -15.41
CA LEU A 74 -9.42 2.64 -16.70
C LEU A 74 -9.53 1.51 -17.74
#